data_AF-A0A2V9JIM9-F1
#
_entry.id   AF-A0A2V9JIM9-F1
#
_cell.length_a   1.000
_cell.length_b   1.000
_cell.length_c   1.000
_cell.angle_alpha   90.00
_cell.angle_beta   90.00
_cell.angle_gamma   90.00
#
_symmetry.space_group_name_H-M   'P 1'
#
loop_
_entity.id
_entity.type
_entity.pdbx_description
1 polymer ?
#
loop_
_entity_poly.entity_id
_entity_poly.type
_entity_poly.pdbx_seq_one_letter_code
_entity_poly.pdbx_strand_id
1 'polypeptide(L)'
;MFVDQQRVPILPDMQAGNSHVDSGANELTFTYDSPAYPWSAGEMSALLSAQNAFYPVIKDIYGAPAFNITVNVRKDPGITFAGLYYPSFNEIVIRDVSSLDTFCHETIHAFRDDNVTGLGSFEEGMTRAAEVEVFNRLPAYTHWDENHSYTYDVYYEALNQEAIGSPFGNFFAGYTSVLLRYQLAGYAWGKALLENSRFLRDFNKALYEDTLSDPSTPLTESKLLAIADRVQSKVEATPFAVWYGRQCVFHTAPPVGYFLYQRINQFTADFFQRNIVGGEVVQASAPVQWAVYDFQDALLSSGVESTTGNGWLDIIWAVPAGYMGRIKVVVTASTPNGTISSTALRSIGNEAGVFGVVSDVAFGEITITSIDHRAPTVTASVWNGAFSAPSLAAAKGRFRAVFRDAGGRRLSKYFTKDASNYFLLISP
;
A
#
# COMPACT_ATOMS: atom_id res chain seq x y z
N MET A 1 6.19 12.80 8.03
CA MET A 1 6.66 14.18 7.81
C MET A 1 7.27 14.19 6.43
N PHE A 2 6.59 14.79 5.45
CA PHE A 2 7.21 15.06 4.16
C PHE A 2 8.49 15.81 4.44
N VAL A 3 9.57 15.45 3.77
CA VAL A 3 10.83 16.16 3.96
C VAL A 3 11.38 16.57 2.60
N ASP A 4 11.98 17.76 2.54
CA ASP A 4 12.67 18.22 1.36
C ASP A 4 13.98 17.43 1.13
N GLN A 5 14.73 17.85 0.10
CA GLN A 5 16.01 17.24 -0.25
C GLN A 5 17.07 17.31 0.87
N GLN A 6 16.84 18.11 1.91
CA GLN A 6 17.72 18.27 3.08
C GLN A 6 17.20 17.51 4.30
N ARG A 7 16.15 16.69 4.12
CA ARG A 7 15.42 16.01 5.20
C ARG A 7 14.76 16.98 6.17
N VAL A 8 14.53 18.22 5.75
CA VAL A 8 13.79 19.20 6.54
C VAL A 8 12.32 18.90 6.36
N PRO A 9 11.54 18.82 7.44
CA PRO A 9 10.10 18.74 7.38
C PRO A 9 9.52 19.77 6.40
N ILE A 10 8.89 19.31 5.32
CA ILE A 10 7.89 20.08 4.57
C ILE A 10 6.72 20.21 5.54
N LEU A 11 6.80 21.22 6.38
CA LEU A 11 5.68 21.65 7.20
C LEU A 11 4.73 22.39 6.26
N PRO A 12 3.42 22.10 6.27
CA PRO A 12 2.46 23.01 5.66
C PRO A 12 2.70 24.41 6.22
N ASP A 13 2.58 25.42 5.38
CA ASP A 13 2.61 26.80 5.86
C ASP A 13 1.31 27.06 6.63
N MET A 14 1.30 26.66 7.91
CA MET A 14 0.09 26.75 8.74
C MET A 14 -0.40 28.20 8.92
N GLN A 15 0.36 29.22 8.51
CA GLN A 15 -0.13 30.60 8.50
C GLN A 15 -1.01 30.91 7.28
N ALA A 16 -0.85 30.23 6.14
CA ALA A 16 -1.70 30.42 4.96
C ALA A 16 -3.06 29.72 5.10
N GLY A 17 -3.08 28.51 5.67
CA GLY A 17 -4.29 27.67 5.82
C GLY A 17 -5.37 28.25 6.74
N ASN A 18 -5.00 29.18 7.62
CA ASN A 18 -5.95 29.89 8.48
C ASN A 18 -6.74 31.00 7.76
N SER A 19 -6.49 31.25 6.47
CA SER A 19 -7.16 32.32 5.71
C SER A 19 -8.34 31.85 4.86
N HIS A 20 -8.57 30.54 4.76
CA HIS A 20 -9.59 29.97 3.89
C HIS A 20 -10.76 29.39 4.69
N VAL A 21 -11.94 30.00 4.53
CA VAL A 21 -13.17 29.53 5.18
C VAL A 21 -13.73 28.35 4.39
N ASP A 22 -13.88 27.19 5.04
CA ASP A 22 -14.57 26.04 4.47
C ASP A 22 -16.05 26.39 4.24
N SER A 23 -16.46 26.41 2.98
CA SER A 23 -17.83 26.75 2.57
C SER A 23 -18.67 25.52 2.19
N GLY A 24 -18.11 24.31 2.22
CA GLY A 24 -18.77 23.09 1.73
C GLY A 24 -19.01 23.07 0.20
N ALA A 25 -18.58 24.11 -0.52
CA ALA A 25 -18.68 24.27 -1.97
C ALA A 25 -17.33 24.63 -2.62
N ASN A 26 -16.23 24.27 -1.96
CA ASN A 26 -14.89 24.58 -2.42
C ASN A 26 -14.57 23.86 -3.74
N GLU A 27 -13.72 24.48 -4.55
CA GLU A 27 -13.26 23.98 -5.84
C GLU A 27 -11.78 24.28 -6.02
N LEU A 28 -11.07 23.41 -6.76
CA LEU A 28 -9.78 23.77 -7.34
C LEU A 28 -10.01 24.30 -8.74
N THR A 29 -9.40 25.44 -9.04
CA THR A 29 -9.22 25.91 -10.42
C THR A 29 -7.76 25.76 -10.81
N PHE A 30 -7.47 25.58 -12.11
CA PHE A 30 -6.11 25.27 -12.55
C PHE A 30 -5.55 26.31 -13.52
N THR A 31 -4.26 26.61 -13.35
CA THR A 31 -3.44 27.30 -14.35
C THR A 31 -2.29 26.40 -14.77
N TYR A 32 -1.62 26.75 -15.87
CA TYR A 32 -0.54 25.96 -16.46
C TYR A 32 0.65 26.82 -16.82
N ASP A 33 0.98 27.79 -15.96
CA ASP A 33 2.11 28.69 -16.18
C ASP A 33 3.42 27.93 -15.90
N SER A 34 4.27 27.87 -16.92
CA SER A 34 5.53 27.14 -16.89
C SER A 34 6.57 27.84 -17.76
N PRO A 35 7.02 29.06 -17.39
CA PRO A 35 7.81 29.91 -18.27
C PRO A 35 9.21 29.35 -18.55
N ALA A 36 9.80 28.65 -17.58
CA ALA A 36 11.12 28.02 -17.74
C ALA A 36 11.07 26.81 -18.70
N TYR A 37 9.96 26.06 -18.67
CA TYR A 37 9.74 24.88 -19.52
C TYR A 37 8.31 24.93 -20.07
N PRO A 38 8.04 25.71 -21.12
CA PRO A 38 6.69 25.88 -21.64
C PRO A 38 6.07 24.56 -22.09
N TRP A 39 4.80 24.36 -21.77
CA TRP A 39 4.02 23.25 -22.29
C TRP A 39 3.84 23.39 -23.80
N SER A 40 4.08 22.32 -24.55
CA SER A 40 3.66 22.25 -25.94
C SER A 40 2.13 22.17 -26.05
N ALA A 41 1.58 22.48 -27.22
CA ALA A 41 0.13 22.41 -27.45
C ALA A 41 -0.44 20.99 -27.22
N GLY A 42 0.34 19.95 -27.56
CA GLY A 42 -0.06 18.56 -27.32
C GLY A 42 -0.09 18.19 -25.84
N GLU A 43 0.92 18.62 -25.08
CA GLU A 43 0.98 18.41 -23.63
C GLU A 43 -0.16 19.15 -22.92
N MET A 44 -0.43 20.41 -23.31
CA MET A 44 -1.57 21.17 -22.81
C MET A 44 -2.90 20.47 -23.08
N SER A 45 -3.09 19.95 -24.29
CA SER A 45 -4.31 19.20 -24.63
C SER A 45 -4.45 17.93 -23.77
N ALA A 46 -3.35 17.22 -23.50
CA ALA A 46 -3.35 16.04 -22.64
C ALA A 46 -3.71 16.39 -21.19
N LEU A 47 -3.09 17.43 -20.63
CA LEU A 47 -3.36 17.89 -19.26
C LEU A 47 -4.80 18.37 -19.07
N LEU A 48 -5.32 19.17 -20.00
CA LEU A 48 -6.71 19.65 -19.92
C LEU A 48 -7.71 18.49 -20.04
N SER A 49 -7.43 17.52 -20.92
CA SER A 49 -8.28 16.32 -21.06
C SER A 49 -8.25 15.48 -19.78
N ALA A 50 -7.06 15.25 -19.23
CA ALA A 50 -6.86 14.53 -17.98
C ALA A 50 -7.56 15.24 -16.80
N GLN A 51 -7.40 16.56 -16.64
CA GLN A 51 -8.07 17.32 -15.59
C GLN A 51 -9.59 17.19 -15.68
N ASN A 52 -10.16 17.36 -16.88
CA ASN A 52 -11.61 17.26 -17.07
C ASN A 52 -12.16 15.86 -16.76
N ALA A 53 -11.35 14.81 -16.94
CA ALA A 53 -11.73 13.44 -16.62
C ALA A 53 -11.52 13.10 -15.14
N PHE A 54 -10.34 13.42 -14.58
CA PHE A 54 -9.94 13.04 -13.23
C PHE A 54 -10.68 13.83 -12.16
N TYR A 55 -10.75 15.17 -12.29
CA TYR A 55 -11.30 16.05 -11.26
C TYR A 55 -12.70 15.66 -10.75
N PRO A 56 -13.72 15.41 -11.61
CA PRO A 56 -15.03 15.01 -11.12
C PRO A 56 -15.03 13.65 -10.41
N VAL A 57 -14.16 12.73 -10.83
CA VAL A 57 -14.05 11.39 -10.22
C VAL A 57 -13.33 11.48 -8.87
N ILE A 58 -12.24 12.24 -8.79
CA ILE A 58 -11.56 12.55 -7.51
C ILE A 58 -12.56 13.18 -6.55
N LYS A 59 -13.35 14.15 -6.98
CA LYS A 59 -14.35 14.82 -6.13
C LYS A 59 -15.43 13.88 -5.60
N ASP A 60 -15.86 12.90 -6.40
CA ASP A 60 -16.83 11.90 -5.93
C ASP A 60 -16.25 10.97 -4.85
N ILE A 61 -15.00 10.51 -5.03
CA ILE A 61 -14.33 9.54 -4.15
C ILE A 61 -13.77 10.21 -2.88
N TYR A 62 -13.13 11.37 -3.05
CA TYR A 62 -12.31 12.05 -2.04
C TYR A 62 -13.05 13.22 -1.37
N GLY A 63 -14.18 13.64 -1.92
CA GLY A 63 -14.97 14.77 -1.41
C GLY A 63 -14.60 16.10 -2.04
N ALA A 64 -15.18 17.20 -1.52
CA ALA A 64 -14.79 18.54 -1.95
C ALA A 64 -13.38 18.87 -1.46
N PRO A 65 -12.61 19.71 -2.17
CA PRO A 65 -11.35 20.25 -1.68
C PRO A 65 -11.50 20.97 -0.34
N ALA A 66 -10.44 20.98 0.46
CA ALA A 66 -10.36 21.70 1.73
C ALA A 66 -10.57 23.22 1.54
N PHE A 67 -10.12 23.77 0.41
CA PHE A 67 -10.13 25.20 0.12
C PHE A 67 -10.52 25.51 -1.33
N ASN A 68 -11.00 26.74 -1.55
CA ASN A 68 -11.29 27.26 -2.88
C ASN A 68 -10.06 28.01 -3.42
N ILE A 69 -9.17 27.29 -4.11
CA ILE A 69 -7.84 27.78 -4.51
C ILE A 69 -7.58 27.60 -6.00
N THR A 70 -6.64 28.40 -6.52
CA THR A 70 -6.08 28.19 -7.86
C THR A 70 -4.76 27.45 -7.75
N VAL A 71 -4.67 26.28 -8.37
CA VAL A 71 -3.48 25.44 -8.42
C VAL A 71 -2.75 25.63 -9.75
N ASN A 72 -1.47 25.98 -9.71
CA ASN A 72 -0.65 26.03 -10.92
C ASN A 72 -0.05 24.65 -11.22
N VAL A 73 -0.08 24.21 -12.48
CA VAL A 73 0.59 22.99 -12.94
C VAL A 73 1.81 23.37 -13.78
N ARG A 74 2.99 23.22 -13.19
CA ARG A 74 4.27 23.59 -13.78
C ARG A 74 5.04 22.37 -14.27
N LYS A 75 5.71 22.53 -15.42
CA LYS A 75 6.64 21.52 -15.94
C LYS A 75 8.03 21.76 -15.36
N ASP A 76 8.67 20.68 -14.89
CA ASP A 76 10.07 20.72 -14.52
C ASP A 76 10.77 19.40 -14.86
N PRO A 77 11.39 19.29 -16.05
CA PRO A 77 12.10 18.08 -16.46
C PRO A 77 13.28 17.72 -15.55
N GLY A 78 13.78 18.67 -14.74
CA GLY A 78 14.91 18.48 -13.84
C GLY A 78 14.55 17.92 -12.47
N ILE A 79 13.25 17.79 -12.16
CA ILE A 79 12.80 17.33 -10.85
C ILE A 79 13.13 15.85 -10.61
N THR A 80 13.61 15.51 -9.41
CA THR A 80 14.15 14.17 -9.10
C THR A 80 13.06 13.11 -8.93
N PHE A 81 11.81 13.54 -8.74
CA PHE A 81 10.61 12.70 -8.63
C PHE A 81 9.74 12.84 -9.89
N ALA A 82 8.69 12.03 -10.01
CA ALA A 82 7.77 12.14 -11.16
C ALA A 82 6.92 13.42 -11.06
N GLY A 83 6.45 13.72 -9.84
CA GLY A 83 5.74 14.95 -9.50
C GLY A 83 5.76 15.22 -8.00
N LEU A 84 5.28 16.41 -7.63
CA LEU A 84 5.08 16.84 -6.25
C LEU A 84 4.10 18.01 -6.21
N TYR A 85 3.19 17.98 -5.24
CA TYR A 85 2.39 19.11 -4.83
C TYR A 85 3.06 19.92 -3.72
N TYR A 86 3.11 21.24 -3.88
CA TYR A 86 3.59 22.20 -2.89
C TYR A 86 2.42 23.03 -2.34
N PRO A 87 1.89 22.72 -1.14
CA PRO A 87 0.79 23.47 -0.55
C PRO A 87 1.07 24.97 -0.43
N SER A 88 2.27 25.35 0.05
CA SER A 88 2.65 26.76 0.24
C SER A 88 2.65 27.62 -1.03
N PHE A 89 2.66 27.00 -2.21
CA PHE A 89 2.64 27.70 -3.50
C PHE A 89 1.36 27.42 -4.31
N ASN A 90 0.47 26.56 -3.81
CA ASN A 90 -0.61 25.96 -4.60
C ASN A 90 -0.09 25.47 -5.97
N GLU A 91 1.01 24.72 -5.97
CA GLU A 91 1.69 24.33 -7.21
C GLU A 91 1.89 22.83 -7.30
N ILE A 92 1.40 22.23 -8.37
CA ILE A 92 1.78 20.90 -8.83
C ILE A 92 2.97 21.06 -9.77
N VAL A 93 4.07 20.38 -9.48
CA VAL A 93 5.22 20.29 -10.38
C VAL A 93 5.31 18.87 -10.88
N ILE A 94 5.28 18.67 -12.20
CA ILE A 94 5.47 17.36 -12.83
C ILE A 94 6.60 17.40 -13.85
N ARG A 95 7.28 16.28 -14.02
CA ARG A 95 8.42 16.17 -14.96
C ARG A 95 7.98 16.39 -16.40
N ASP A 96 6.93 15.69 -16.81
CA ASP A 96 6.33 15.71 -18.14
C ASP A 96 4.93 15.05 -18.10
N VAL A 97 4.28 14.91 -19.25
CA VAL A 97 2.95 14.27 -19.38
C VAL A 97 3.00 12.80 -19.79
N SER A 98 4.17 12.16 -19.75
CA SER A 98 4.30 10.74 -20.13
C SER A 98 3.56 9.80 -19.17
N SER A 99 3.30 10.27 -17.94
CA SER A 99 2.62 9.54 -16.88
C SER A 99 1.54 10.44 -16.24
N LEU A 100 0.31 10.35 -16.76
CA LEU A 100 -0.81 11.16 -16.26
C LEU A 100 -1.32 10.71 -14.87
N ASP A 101 -0.93 9.52 -14.41
CA ASP A 101 -1.13 9.05 -13.04
C ASP A 101 -0.48 10.00 -12.03
N THR A 102 0.73 10.46 -12.31
CA THR A 102 1.40 11.48 -11.49
C THR A 102 0.55 12.75 -11.36
N PHE A 103 -0.02 13.25 -12.46
CA PHE A 103 -0.90 14.43 -12.39
C PHE A 103 -2.18 14.16 -11.57
N CYS A 104 -2.78 12.97 -11.69
CA CYS A 104 -3.91 12.55 -10.87
C CYS A 104 -3.53 12.51 -9.38
N HIS A 105 -2.38 11.89 -9.06
CA HIS A 105 -1.85 11.74 -7.72
C HIS A 105 -1.65 13.09 -7.03
N GLU A 106 -0.92 14.01 -7.67
CA GLU A 106 -0.67 15.34 -7.09
C GLU A 106 -1.95 16.18 -7.02
N THR A 107 -2.91 15.98 -7.93
CA THR A 107 -4.22 16.64 -7.83
C THR A 107 -4.97 16.18 -6.58
N ILE A 108 -4.89 14.90 -6.20
CA ILE A 108 -5.53 14.40 -4.98
C ILE A 108 -4.88 15.00 -3.73
N HIS A 109 -3.56 15.21 -3.69
CA HIS A 109 -2.90 15.96 -2.60
C HIS A 109 -3.43 17.40 -2.51
N ALA A 110 -3.61 18.07 -3.65
CA ALA A 110 -4.16 19.42 -3.70
C ALA A 110 -5.60 19.53 -3.14
N PHE A 111 -6.36 18.42 -3.06
CA PHE A 111 -7.66 18.43 -2.38
C PHE A 111 -7.52 18.63 -0.86
N ARG A 112 -6.41 18.21 -0.25
CA ARG A 112 -6.13 18.46 1.18
C ARG A 112 -5.38 19.75 1.41
N ASP A 113 -4.45 20.08 0.52
CA ASP A 113 -3.65 21.30 0.60
C ASP A 113 -3.01 21.52 1.99
N ASP A 114 -3.24 22.64 2.68
CA ASP A 114 -2.71 22.85 4.03
C ASP A 114 -3.21 21.84 5.10
N ASN A 115 -4.25 21.06 4.80
CA ASN A 115 -4.73 19.95 5.64
C ASN A 115 -4.06 18.59 5.30
N VAL A 116 -2.98 18.58 4.51
CA VAL A 116 -2.16 17.38 4.27
C VAL A 116 -1.74 16.74 5.59
N THR A 117 -1.88 15.41 5.67
CA THR A 117 -1.57 14.70 6.92
C THR A 117 -0.06 14.52 7.12
N GLY A 118 0.39 14.61 8.37
CA GLY A 118 1.81 14.50 8.72
C GLY A 118 2.38 13.09 8.63
N LEU A 119 1.52 12.08 8.46
CA LEU A 119 1.88 10.66 8.38
C LEU A 119 1.77 10.22 6.92
N GLY A 120 2.89 9.80 6.32
CA GLY A 120 2.91 9.30 4.95
C GLY A 120 1.98 8.09 4.76
N SER A 121 1.79 7.28 5.81
CA SER A 121 0.78 6.22 5.78
C SER A 121 -0.63 6.68 5.57
N PHE A 122 -1.01 7.84 6.08
CA PHE A 122 -2.32 8.43 5.80
C PHE A 122 -2.30 9.20 4.48
N GLU A 123 -1.30 10.05 4.28
CA GLU A 123 -1.29 10.93 3.11
C GLU A 123 -1.11 10.13 1.81
N GLU A 124 0.09 9.58 1.61
CA GLU A 124 0.43 8.79 0.43
C GLU A 124 -0.47 7.58 0.26
N GLY A 125 -0.77 6.89 1.37
CA GLY A 125 -1.61 5.70 1.34
C GLY A 125 -3.05 6.01 0.88
N MET A 126 -3.69 7.06 1.41
CA MET A 126 -5.05 7.40 0.97
C MET A 126 -5.06 8.01 -0.43
N THR A 127 -4.06 8.81 -0.78
CA THR A 127 -3.90 9.34 -2.13
C THR A 127 -3.74 8.20 -3.14
N ARG A 128 -2.91 7.20 -2.82
CA ARG A 128 -2.74 6.01 -3.67
C ARG A 128 -4.03 5.21 -3.82
N ALA A 129 -4.76 4.97 -2.72
CA ALA A 129 -6.05 4.28 -2.76
C ALA A 129 -7.07 5.01 -3.65
N ALA A 130 -7.13 6.35 -3.55
CA ALA A 130 -8.00 7.18 -4.37
C ALA A 130 -7.57 7.16 -5.85
N GLU A 131 -6.28 7.30 -6.14
CA GLU A 131 -5.72 7.26 -7.48
C GLU A 131 -6.11 5.96 -8.20
N VAL A 132 -5.86 4.80 -7.60
CA VAL A 132 -6.23 3.50 -8.19
C VAL A 132 -7.73 3.45 -8.49
N GLU A 133 -8.59 3.89 -7.57
CA GLU A 133 -10.04 3.94 -7.80
C GLU A 133 -10.45 4.92 -8.90
N VAL A 134 -9.77 6.07 -9.05
CA VAL A 134 -10.01 7.02 -10.15
C VAL A 134 -9.77 6.36 -11.49
N PHE A 135 -8.62 5.68 -11.64
CA PHE A 135 -8.27 4.98 -12.88
C PHE A 135 -9.21 3.79 -13.16
N ASN A 136 -9.59 3.03 -12.12
CA ASN A 136 -10.57 1.94 -12.27
C ASN A 136 -11.94 2.44 -12.80
N ARG A 137 -12.30 3.71 -12.58
CA ARG A 137 -13.53 4.32 -13.10
C ARG A 137 -13.37 4.96 -14.47
N LEU A 138 -12.15 5.09 -14.96
CA LEU A 138 -11.80 5.79 -16.19
C LEU A 138 -11.02 4.87 -17.14
N PRO A 139 -11.68 3.86 -17.75
CA PRO A 139 -11.02 2.83 -18.56
C PRO A 139 -10.35 3.37 -19.85
N ALA A 140 -10.54 4.64 -20.18
CA ALA A 140 -9.81 5.32 -21.25
C ALA A 140 -8.36 5.62 -20.88
N TYR A 141 -8.00 5.54 -19.59
CA TYR A 141 -6.68 5.79 -19.06
C TYR A 141 -6.08 4.48 -18.54
N THR A 142 -4.84 4.21 -18.91
CA THR A 142 -4.10 3.06 -18.40
C THR A 142 -3.37 3.43 -17.13
N HIS A 143 -3.46 2.56 -16.12
CA HIS A 143 -2.67 2.66 -14.89
C HIS A 143 -1.84 1.39 -14.74
N TRP A 144 -0.57 1.53 -14.36
CA TRP A 144 0.36 0.41 -14.27
C TRP A 144 0.01 -0.56 -13.13
N ASP A 145 -0.84 -0.13 -12.21
CA ASP A 145 -1.34 -0.89 -11.06
C ASP A 145 -2.87 -0.76 -10.97
N GLU A 146 -3.54 -1.01 -12.10
CA GLU A 146 -5.00 -1.07 -12.14
C GLU A 146 -5.51 -2.15 -11.18
N ASN A 147 -6.59 -1.88 -10.45
CA ASN A 147 -7.19 -2.78 -9.45
C ASN A 147 -6.19 -3.32 -8.40
N HIS A 148 -5.17 -2.53 -8.01
CA HIS A 148 -4.14 -2.99 -7.07
C HIS A 148 -3.55 -4.35 -7.49
N SER A 149 -3.14 -4.45 -8.76
CA SER A 149 -2.65 -5.67 -9.39
C SER A 149 -1.13 -5.81 -9.35
N TYR A 150 -0.43 -4.79 -8.87
CA TYR A 150 1.00 -4.85 -8.65
C TYR A 150 1.33 -5.92 -7.60
N THR A 151 2.51 -6.52 -7.75
CA THR A 151 2.85 -7.74 -7.03
C THR A 151 2.91 -7.56 -5.51
N TYR A 152 3.18 -6.35 -5.01
CA TYR A 152 3.15 -6.08 -3.57
C TYR A 152 1.73 -6.12 -3.01
N ASP A 153 0.74 -5.62 -3.75
CA ASP A 153 -0.66 -5.59 -3.37
C ASP A 153 -1.28 -6.98 -3.43
N VAL A 154 -0.96 -7.73 -4.49
CA VAL A 154 -1.34 -9.14 -4.62
C VAL A 154 -0.84 -9.96 -3.42
N TYR A 155 0.38 -9.69 -2.94
CA TYR A 155 0.99 -10.37 -1.81
C TYR A 155 0.84 -9.63 -0.47
N TYR A 156 -0.10 -8.68 -0.37
CA TYR A 156 -0.27 -7.81 0.78
C TYR A 156 -0.21 -8.54 2.12
N GLU A 157 -0.97 -9.63 2.27
CA GLU A 157 -1.03 -10.37 3.54
C GLU A 157 0.32 -10.96 3.96
N ALA A 158 1.14 -11.38 2.99
CA ALA A 158 2.46 -11.94 3.27
C ALA A 158 3.50 -10.84 3.55
N LEU A 159 3.34 -9.68 2.93
CA LEU A 159 4.31 -8.58 2.96
C LEU A 159 4.06 -7.58 4.08
N ASN A 160 2.83 -7.47 4.59
CA ASN A 160 2.46 -6.58 5.68
C ASN A 160 2.93 -7.12 7.05
N GLN A 161 4.24 -7.11 7.26
CA GLN A 161 4.91 -7.59 8.49
C GLN A 161 5.51 -6.42 9.28
N GLU A 162 5.78 -6.60 10.58
CA GLU A 162 6.28 -5.54 11.48
C GLU A 162 7.52 -4.80 10.95
N ALA A 163 8.37 -5.50 10.21
CA ALA A 163 9.56 -4.91 9.60
C ALA A 163 9.24 -3.77 8.62
N ILE A 164 8.07 -3.76 7.97
CA ILE A 164 7.70 -2.73 6.98
C ILE A 164 7.13 -1.45 7.61
N GLY A 165 6.89 -1.44 8.93
CA GLY A 165 6.41 -0.26 9.62
C GLY A 165 7.31 0.97 9.40
N SER A 166 6.73 2.15 9.55
CA SER A 166 7.30 3.41 9.08
C SER A 166 7.58 4.31 10.28
N PRO A 167 8.84 4.45 10.70
CA PRO A 167 9.17 5.27 11.86
C PRO A 167 8.62 6.69 11.73
N PHE A 168 7.88 7.13 12.75
CA PHE A 168 7.16 8.41 12.81
C PHE A 168 6.17 8.61 11.64
N GLY A 169 5.68 7.51 11.06
CA GLY A 169 4.81 7.52 9.89
C GLY A 169 5.48 8.00 8.62
N ASN A 170 6.82 8.08 8.54
CA ASN A 170 7.52 8.56 7.35
C ASN A 170 7.97 7.41 6.44
N PHE A 171 7.34 7.29 5.27
CA PHE A 171 7.67 6.27 4.27
C PHE A 171 9.03 6.45 3.62
N PHE A 172 9.48 7.69 3.55
CA PHE A 172 10.73 8.09 2.91
C PHE A 172 11.92 8.06 3.89
N ALA A 173 11.66 7.85 5.19
CA ALA A 173 12.73 7.68 6.17
C ALA A 173 13.29 6.25 6.11
N GLY A 174 14.61 6.14 5.89
CA GLY A 174 15.34 4.90 6.11
C GLY A 174 15.40 3.95 4.92
N TYR A 175 15.04 2.69 5.18
CA TYR A 175 15.28 1.47 4.41
C TYR A 175 14.73 1.49 2.97
N THR A 176 15.34 0.65 2.14
CA THR A 176 15.37 0.64 0.67
C THR A 176 14.11 0.14 -0.04
N SER A 177 12.91 0.34 0.49
CA SER A 177 11.70 0.07 -0.31
C SER A 177 10.52 1.00 -0.01
N VAL A 178 10.73 2.29 -0.31
CA VAL A 178 9.66 3.31 -0.30
C VAL A 178 8.44 2.83 -1.10
N LEU A 179 8.67 2.28 -2.30
CA LEU A 179 7.60 1.76 -3.16
C LEU A 179 6.78 0.66 -2.47
N LEU A 180 7.41 -0.22 -1.70
CA LEU A 180 6.70 -1.28 -0.98
C LEU A 180 5.80 -0.69 0.12
N ARG A 181 6.30 0.22 0.95
CA ARG A 181 5.49 0.91 1.96
C ARG A 181 4.32 1.66 1.31
N TYR A 182 4.60 2.37 0.23
CA TYR A 182 3.62 3.12 -0.55
C TYR A 182 2.49 2.23 -1.08
N GLN A 183 2.82 1.11 -1.74
CA GLN A 183 1.82 0.18 -2.27
C GLN A 183 1.00 -0.48 -1.16
N LEU A 184 1.66 -1.05 -0.14
CA LEU A 184 0.96 -1.69 0.96
C LEU A 184 0.03 -0.71 1.70
N ALA A 185 0.46 0.53 1.93
CA ALA A 185 -0.40 1.53 2.55
C ALA A 185 -1.57 1.93 1.65
N GLY A 186 -1.30 2.10 0.36
CA GLY A 186 -2.30 2.29 -0.68
C GLY A 186 -3.39 1.24 -0.62
N TYR A 187 -2.99 -0.03 -0.67
CA TYR A 187 -3.95 -1.12 -0.68
C TYR A 187 -4.65 -1.34 0.66
N ALA A 188 -3.99 -1.07 1.79
CA ALA A 188 -4.63 -1.08 3.10
C ALA A 188 -5.81 -0.10 3.15
N TRP A 189 -5.62 1.16 2.72
CA TRP A 189 -6.73 2.11 2.61
C TRP A 189 -7.71 1.76 1.50
N GLY A 190 -7.22 1.17 0.40
CA GLY A 190 -8.03 0.61 -0.67
C GLY A 190 -9.05 -0.41 -0.14
N LYS A 191 -8.69 -1.26 0.83
CA LYS A 191 -9.63 -2.17 1.48
C LYS A 191 -10.75 -1.44 2.22
N ALA A 192 -10.45 -0.37 2.96
CA ALA A 192 -11.50 0.43 3.61
C ALA A 192 -12.45 1.05 2.58
N LEU A 193 -11.89 1.62 1.49
CA LEU A 193 -12.64 2.17 0.37
C LEU A 193 -13.50 1.13 -0.36
N LEU A 194 -13.02 -0.10 -0.55
CA LEU A 194 -13.75 -1.19 -1.18
C LEU A 194 -14.97 -1.62 -0.34
N GLU A 195 -14.90 -1.55 0.99
CA GLU A 195 -16.03 -1.87 1.87
C GLU A 195 -17.01 -0.70 2.03
N ASN A 196 -16.53 0.53 1.87
CA ASN A 196 -17.32 1.75 1.92
C ASN A 196 -16.80 2.73 0.87
N SER A 197 -17.50 2.83 -0.26
CA SER A 197 -17.12 3.72 -1.37
C SER A 197 -17.12 5.21 -1.01
N ARG A 198 -17.64 5.58 0.17
CA ARG A 198 -17.61 6.94 0.70
C ARG A 198 -16.48 7.18 1.71
N PHE A 199 -15.69 6.17 2.05
CA PHE A 199 -14.74 6.22 3.16
C PHE A 199 -13.82 7.45 3.09
N LEU A 200 -13.14 7.66 1.97
CA LEU A 200 -12.19 8.76 1.82
C LEU A 200 -12.88 10.13 1.84
N ARG A 201 -14.02 10.27 1.15
CA ARG A 201 -14.85 11.48 1.20
C ARG A 201 -15.30 11.84 2.62
N ASP A 202 -15.85 10.86 3.33
CA ASP A 202 -16.41 11.09 4.66
C ASP A 202 -15.26 11.30 5.69
N PHE A 203 -14.10 10.66 5.49
CA PHE A 203 -12.87 10.92 6.24
C PHE A 203 -12.36 12.34 6.03
N ASN A 204 -12.21 12.79 4.79
CA ASN A 204 -11.69 14.13 4.49
C ASN A 204 -12.61 15.23 5.00
N LYS A 205 -13.93 15.06 4.84
CA LYS A 205 -14.90 15.98 5.43
C LYS A 205 -14.70 16.11 6.94
N ALA A 206 -14.62 14.98 7.64
CA ALA A 206 -14.41 14.96 9.08
C ALA A 206 -13.02 15.50 9.49
N LEU A 207 -11.99 15.25 8.68
CA LEU A 207 -10.65 15.81 8.87
C LEU A 207 -10.69 17.34 8.81
N TYR A 208 -11.34 17.93 7.81
CA TYR A 208 -11.42 19.38 7.67
C TYR A 208 -12.20 20.00 8.84
N GLU A 209 -13.36 19.43 9.20
CA GLU A 209 -14.16 19.85 10.35
C GLU A 209 -13.37 19.81 11.68
N ASP A 210 -12.65 18.71 11.92
CA ASP A 210 -11.85 18.51 13.14
C ASP A 210 -10.59 19.40 13.13
N THR A 211 -10.03 19.73 11.96
CA THR A 211 -8.84 20.59 11.81
C THR A 211 -9.16 22.06 12.08
N LEU A 212 -10.34 22.54 11.68
CA LEU A 212 -10.83 23.88 12.04
C LEU A 212 -10.95 24.06 13.56
N SER A 213 -11.33 23.00 14.26
CA SER A 213 -11.45 23.00 15.73
C SER A 213 -10.10 22.81 16.42
N ASP A 214 -9.21 22.01 15.83
CA ASP A 214 -7.89 21.69 16.36
C ASP A 214 -6.87 21.51 15.22
N PRO A 215 -6.02 22.52 14.95
CA PRO A 215 -5.03 22.49 13.87
C PRO A 215 -3.97 21.38 13.98
N SER A 216 -3.86 20.69 15.12
CA SER A 216 -2.93 19.55 15.26
C SER A 216 -3.52 18.22 14.77
N THR A 217 -4.82 18.20 14.41
CA THR A 217 -5.52 17.02 13.88
C THR A 217 -4.78 16.31 12.74
N PRO A 218 -4.37 16.99 11.65
CA PRO A 218 -3.71 16.32 10.52
C PRO A 218 -2.33 15.73 10.89
N LEU A 219 -1.76 16.11 12.04
CA LEU A 219 -0.42 15.72 12.48
C LEU A 219 -0.44 14.66 13.60
N THR A 220 -1.62 14.28 14.10
CA THR A 220 -1.75 13.42 15.27
C THR A 220 -2.42 12.09 14.92
N GLU A 221 -1.65 11.00 14.95
CA GLU A 221 -2.14 9.66 14.58
C GLU A 221 -3.43 9.25 15.30
N SER A 222 -3.50 9.47 16.62
CA SER A 222 -4.68 9.07 17.40
C SER A 222 -5.96 9.82 16.99
N LYS A 223 -5.84 11.05 16.50
CA LYS A 223 -6.98 11.84 15.97
C LYS A 223 -7.39 11.36 14.59
N LEU A 224 -6.41 11.12 13.72
CA LEU A 224 -6.66 10.54 12.39
C LEU A 224 -7.32 9.16 12.51
N LEU A 225 -6.86 8.32 13.43
CA LEU A 225 -7.47 7.02 13.72
C LEU A 225 -8.90 7.17 14.26
N ALA A 226 -9.15 8.14 15.15
CA ALA A 226 -10.48 8.40 15.68
C ALA A 226 -11.47 8.86 14.59
N ILE A 227 -11.02 9.65 13.62
CA ILE A 227 -11.82 10.02 12.44
C ILE A 227 -12.13 8.77 11.61
N ALA A 228 -11.12 7.95 11.30
CA ALA A 228 -11.31 6.75 10.48
C ALA A 228 -12.27 5.73 11.14
N ASP A 229 -12.13 5.48 12.44
CA ASP A 229 -13.00 4.59 13.22
C ASP A 229 -14.45 5.13 13.30
N ARG A 230 -14.62 6.46 13.38
CA ARG A 230 -15.93 7.13 13.34
C ARG A 230 -16.61 7.00 11.98
N VAL A 231 -15.86 7.13 10.89
CA VAL A 231 -16.38 7.02 9.51
C VAL A 231 -16.70 5.57 9.15
N GLN A 232 -15.86 4.63 9.60
CA GLN A 232 -16.04 3.22 9.33
C GLN A 232 -15.60 2.38 10.52
N SER A 233 -16.56 1.90 11.30
CA SER A 233 -16.29 1.14 12.52
C SER A 233 -15.72 -0.26 12.31
N LYS A 234 -15.74 -0.80 11.07
CA LYS A 234 -15.24 -2.15 10.75
C LYS A 234 -14.62 -2.25 9.36
N VAL A 235 -13.57 -3.06 9.25
CA VAL A 235 -12.97 -3.54 7.99
C VAL A 235 -12.67 -5.03 8.17
N GLU A 236 -12.97 -5.84 7.17
CA GLU A 236 -12.79 -7.30 7.17
C GLU A 236 -13.48 -7.96 8.38
N ALA A 237 -14.69 -7.49 8.68
CA ALA A 237 -15.51 -7.87 9.84
C ALA A 237 -14.84 -7.64 11.22
N THR A 238 -13.72 -6.91 11.26
CA THR A 238 -12.94 -6.60 12.46
C THR A 238 -13.19 -5.13 12.86
N PRO A 239 -13.35 -4.79 14.16
CA PRO A 239 -13.41 -3.39 14.59
C PRO A 239 -12.24 -2.57 14.03
N PHE A 240 -12.48 -1.35 13.56
CA PHE A 240 -11.50 -0.61 12.76
C PHE A 240 -10.19 -0.38 13.52
N ALA A 241 -10.22 0.08 14.77
CA ALA A 241 -8.99 0.23 15.56
C ALA A 241 -8.16 -1.08 15.69
N VAL A 242 -8.83 -2.23 15.80
CA VAL A 242 -8.17 -3.55 15.85
C VAL A 242 -7.62 -3.94 14.48
N TRP A 243 -8.38 -3.66 13.40
CA TRP A 243 -7.93 -3.89 12.04
C TRP A 243 -6.72 -3.01 11.70
N TYR A 244 -6.76 -1.72 12.03
CA TYR A 244 -5.67 -0.77 11.85
C TYR A 244 -4.39 -1.24 12.57
N GLY A 245 -4.51 -1.66 13.83
CA GLY A 245 -3.38 -2.19 14.59
C GLY A 245 -2.74 -3.46 14.00
N ARG A 246 -3.46 -4.20 13.16
CA ARG A 246 -2.93 -5.36 12.41
C ARG A 246 -2.23 -4.98 11.11
N GLN A 247 -2.38 -3.75 10.64
CA GLN A 247 -1.71 -3.28 9.44
C GLN A 247 -0.32 -2.77 9.81
N CYS A 248 0.69 -3.64 9.72
CA CYS A 248 2.06 -3.34 10.11
C CYS A 248 2.64 -2.13 9.36
N VAL A 249 2.23 -1.90 8.11
CA VAL A 249 2.63 -0.71 7.33
C VAL A 249 2.21 0.62 7.99
N PHE A 250 1.17 0.60 8.82
CA PHE A 250 0.70 1.78 9.57
C PHE A 250 1.42 1.98 10.91
N HIS A 251 2.27 1.06 11.35
CA HIS A 251 2.97 1.20 12.63
C HIS A 251 3.97 2.36 12.57
N THR A 252 3.66 3.43 13.29
CA THR A 252 4.50 4.64 13.39
C THR A 252 5.66 4.49 14.38
N ALA A 253 5.59 3.49 15.26
CA ALA A 253 6.64 3.13 16.20
C ALA A 253 7.01 1.64 16.04
N PRO A 254 7.55 1.23 14.88
CA PRO A 254 7.85 -0.17 14.62
C PRO A 254 9.04 -0.63 15.49
N PRO A 255 9.21 -1.96 15.70
CA PRO A 255 10.27 -2.50 16.55
C PRO A 255 11.67 -2.04 16.12
N VAL A 256 12.59 -1.95 17.08
CA VAL A 256 14.02 -1.63 16.84
C VAL A 256 14.85 -2.91 16.81
N GLY A 257 16.03 -2.87 16.18
CA GLY A 257 16.94 -4.02 16.11
C GLY A 257 17.29 -4.41 14.67
N TYR A 258 17.73 -5.65 14.49
CA TYR A 258 18.08 -6.20 13.18
C TYR A 258 16.91 -6.98 12.60
N PHE A 259 16.67 -6.82 11.29
CA PHE A 259 15.54 -7.41 10.60
C PHE A 259 15.98 -8.16 9.35
N LEU A 260 15.40 -9.34 9.14
CA LEU A 260 15.35 -10.00 7.84
C LEU A 260 13.91 -9.91 7.34
N TYR A 261 13.68 -9.11 6.32
CA TYR A 261 12.37 -8.95 5.70
C TYR A 261 12.34 -9.67 4.36
N GLN A 262 11.39 -10.59 4.18
CA GLN A 262 11.29 -11.36 2.94
C GLN A 262 10.21 -10.77 2.03
N ARG A 263 10.63 -10.24 0.88
CA ARG A 263 9.76 -9.95 -0.27
C ARG A 263 9.46 -11.26 -0.98
N ILE A 264 8.59 -12.06 -0.37
CA ILE A 264 8.36 -13.46 -0.77
C ILE A 264 7.81 -13.58 -2.20
N ASN A 265 7.14 -12.55 -2.70
CA ASN A 265 6.68 -12.44 -4.09
C ASN A 265 7.83 -12.43 -5.11
N GLN A 266 9.01 -11.92 -4.71
CA GLN A 266 10.21 -11.80 -5.53
C GLN A 266 11.30 -12.82 -5.18
N PHE A 267 11.12 -13.61 -4.12
CA PHE A 267 12.21 -14.41 -3.52
C PHE A 267 13.42 -13.56 -3.12
N THR A 268 13.16 -12.35 -2.63
CA THR A 268 14.21 -11.42 -2.18
C THR A 268 14.15 -11.28 -0.67
N ALA A 269 15.31 -11.15 -0.02
CA ALA A 269 15.41 -10.86 1.41
C ALA A 269 16.21 -9.58 1.64
N ASP A 270 15.70 -8.74 2.52
CA ASP A 270 16.27 -7.47 2.91
C ASP A 270 16.81 -7.56 4.34
N PHE A 271 18.03 -7.07 4.54
CA PHE A 271 18.71 -7.07 5.82
C PHE A 271 19.09 -5.65 6.21
N PHE A 272 18.49 -5.16 7.29
CA PHE A 272 18.75 -3.84 7.82
C PHE A 272 18.67 -3.82 9.35
N GLN A 273 19.21 -2.75 9.94
CA GLN A 273 19.07 -2.44 11.35
C GLN A 273 18.25 -1.17 11.50
N ARG A 274 17.25 -1.18 12.38
CA ARG A 274 16.55 0.03 12.85
C ARG A 274 17.06 0.43 14.22
N ASN A 275 17.52 1.66 14.36
CA ASN A 275 17.99 2.21 15.63
C ASN A 275 16.83 2.81 16.46
N ILE A 276 17.12 3.27 17.68
CA ILE A 276 16.10 3.77 18.62
C ILE A 276 15.40 5.06 18.17
N VAL A 277 16.01 5.81 17.26
CA VAL A 277 15.42 7.02 16.66
C VAL A 277 14.78 6.72 15.31
N GLY A 278 14.53 5.45 14.97
CA GLY A 278 13.90 5.04 13.72
C GLY A 278 14.80 5.11 12.48
N GLY A 279 16.08 5.44 12.63
CA GLY A 279 17.04 5.41 11.53
C GLY A 279 17.30 3.98 11.08
N GLU A 280 17.15 3.72 9.79
CA GLU A 280 17.36 2.41 9.21
C GLU A 280 18.67 2.36 8.42
N VAL A 281 19.50 1.36 8.71
CA VAL A 281 20.83 1.16 8.12
C VAL A 281 20.86 -0.22 7.46
N VAL A 282 20.99 -0.23 6.14
CA VAL A 282 21.17 -1.45 5.37
C VAL A 282 22.44 -2.18 5.78
N GLN A 283 22.39 -3.50 5.87
CA GLN A 283 23.54 -4.34 6.14
C GLN A 283 24.11 -4.82 4.81
N ALA A 284 25.03 -4.06 4.22
CA ALA A 284 25.65 -4.39 2.93
C ALA A 284 26.73 -5.47 3.06
N SER A 285 26.86 -6.31 2.01
CA SER A 285 27.84 -7.40 1.94
C SER A 285 27.77 -8.40 3.12
N ALA A 286 26.61 -8.47 3.77
CA ALA A 286 26.39 -9.32 4.92
C ALA A 286 25.94 -10.72 4.46
N PRO A 287 26.56 -11.80 4.99
CA PRO A 287 26.17 -13.16 4.61
C PRO A 287 24.81 -13.51 5.22
N VAL A 288 23.91 -14.01 4.38
CA VAL A 288 22.60 -14.53 4.76
C VAL A 288 22.47 -15.95 4.25
N GLN A 289 22.17 -16.86 5.17
CA GLN A 289 21.84 -18.24 4.86
C GLN A 289 20.37 -18.33 4.50
N TRP A 290 20.02 -19.14 3.50
CA TRP A 290 18.64 -19.39 3.14
C TRP A 290 18.40 -20.89 2.93
N ALA A 291 17.20 -21.33 3.23
CA ALA A 291 16.73 -22.69 3.02
C ALA A 291 15.27 -22.69 2.58
N VAL A 292 14.97 -23.47 1.55
CA VAL A 292 13.63 -23.68 1.00
C VAL A 292 13.21 -25.11 1.33
N TYR A 293 12.06 -25.25 1.97
CA TYR A 293 11.47 -26.53 2.33
C TYR A 293 10.14 -26.72 1.61
N ASP A 294 9.78 -27.97 1.37
CA ASP A 294 8.46 -28.33 0.86
C ASP A 294 7.38 -28.29 1.96
N PHE A 295 6.18 -28.73 1.61
CA PHE A 295 5.05 -28.77 2.53
C PHE A 295 5.19 -29.78 3.69
N GLN A 296 6.13 -30.72 3.61
CA GLN A 296 6.45 -31.71 4.65
C GLN A 296 7.68 -31.30 5.46
N ASP A 297 8.16 -30.06 5.29
CA ASP A 297 9.42 -29.57 5.84
C ASP A 297 10.65 -30.34 5.37
N ALA A 298 10.59 -31.03 4.24
CA ALA A 298 11.76 -31.62 3.59
C ALA A 298 12.55 -30.52 2.86
N LEU A 299 13.87 -30.51 3.04
CA LEU A 299 14.74 -29.51 2.42
C LEU A 299 14.76 -29.71 0.90
N LEU A 300 14.37 -28.68 0.15
CA LEU A 300 14.43 -28.65 -1.31
C LEU A 300 15.74 -28.03 -1.81
N SER A 301 16.16 -26.92 -1.19
CA SER A 301 17.38 -26.20 -1.57
C SER A 301 17.86 -25.34 -0.41
N SER A 302 19.16 -25.05 -0.37
CA SER A 302 19.75 -24.09 0.58
C SER A 302 20.99 -23.45 0.00
N GLY A 303 21.33 -22.26 0.49
CA GLY A 303 22.53 -21.55 0.08
C GLY A 303 22.92 -20.45 1.06
N VAL A 304 23.99 -19.75 0.72
CA VAL A 304 24.46 -18.56 1.42
C VAL A 304 24.77 -17.52 0.37
N GLU A 305 24.16 -16.35 0.49
CA GLU A 305 24.41 -15.22 -0.38
C GLU A 305 24.76 -13.98 0.44
N SER A 306 25.47 -13.04 -0.17
CA SER A 306 25.75 -11.75 0.44
C SER A 306 24.74 -10.72 -0.03
N THR A 307 24.28 -9.87 0.89
CA THR A 307 23.47 -8.70 0.53
C THR A 307 24.26 -7.74 -0.37
N THR A 308 23.56 -7.06 -1.28
CA THR A 308 24.11 -5.99 -2.13
C THR A 308 24.47 -4.75 -1.32
N GLY A 309 25.03 -3.72 -1.97
CA GLY A 309 25.24 -2.40 -1.37
C GLY A 309 23.96 -1.74 -0.84
N ASN A 310 22.80 -2.21 -1.31
CA ASN A 310 21.46 -1.76 -0.90
C ASN A 310 20.85 -2.66 0.19
N GLY A 311 21.60 -3.61 0.75
CA GLY A 311 21.16 -4.44 1.88
C GLY A 311 20.19 -5.56 1.54
N TRP A 312 20.03 -5.94 0.28
CA TRP A 312 19.14 -7.03 -0.13
C TRP A 312 19.85 -8.09 -0.95
N LEU A 313 19.31 -9.31 -0.99
CA LEU A 313 19.78 -10.44 -1.80
C LEU A 313 18.62 -11.18 -2.46
N ASP A 314 18.87 -11.80 -3.61
CA ASP A 314 17.93 -12.72 -4.24
C ASP A 314 18.22 -14.16 -3.81
N ILE A 315 17.16 -14.90 -3.49
CA ILE A 315 17.21 -16.31 -3.15
C ILE A 315 17.13 -17.10 -4.46
N ILE A 316 18.30 -17.51 -4.96
CA ILE A 316 18.43 -18.21 -6.23
C ILE A 316 18.23 -19.71 -5.99
N TRP A 317 17.08 -20.23 -6.38
CA TRP A 317 16.80 -21.66 -6.33
C TRP A 317 15.98 -22.10 -7.53
N ALA A 318 16.08 -23.38 -7.89
CA ALA A 318 15.28 -23.97 -8.94
C ALA A 318 14.10 -24.71 -8.31
N VAL A 319 12.87 -24.31 -8.67
CA VAL A 319 11.67 -25.07 -8.32
C VAL A 319 11.81 -26.48 -8.94
N PRO A 320 11.74 -27.56 -8.15
CA PRO A 320 11.78 -28.91 -8.71
C PRO A 320 10.70 -29.09 -9.78
N ALA A 321 11.06 -29.71 -10.90
CA ALA A 321 10.14 -29.89 -12.02
C ALA A 321 8.85 -30.60 -11.57
N GLY A 322 7.70 -29.98 -11.85
CA GLY A 322 6.38 -30.51 -11.47
C GLY A 322 5.99 -30.27 -10.01
N TYR A 323 6.80 -29.61 -9.19
CA TYR A 323 6.41 -29.27 -7.83
C TYR A 323 5.25 -28.27 -7.82
N MET A 324 4.19 -28.61 -7.09
CA MET A 324 3.07 -27.74 -6.78
C MET A 324 2.70 -27.93 -5.30
N GLY A 325 2.56 -26.82 -4.57
CA GLY A 325 2.31 -26.87 -3.13
C GLY A 325 2.84 -25.65 -2.39
N ARG A 326 2.69 -25.66 -1.07
CA ARG A 326 3.30 -24.70 -0.16
C ARG A 326 4.80 -24.93 -0.12
N ILE A 327 5.57 -23.87 -0.13
CA ILE A 327 6.98 -23.87 0.29
C ILE A 327 7.13 -23.03 1.55
N LYS A 328 8.16 -23.36 2.33
CA LYS A 328 8.62 -22.57 3.47
C LYS A 328 10.02 -22.07 3.17
N VAL A 329 10.21 -20.76 3.19
CA VAL A 329 11.50 -20.11 2.98
C VAL A 329 11.98 -19.56 4.32
N VAL A 330 13.13 -20.05 4.78
CA VAL A 330 13.78 -19.61 6.00
C VAL A 330 15.05 -18.88 5.62
N VAL A 331 15.20 -17.64 6.06
CA VAL A 331 16.43 -16.86 5.93
C VAL A 331 17.01 -16.58 7.30
N THR A 332 18.33 -16.59 7.42
CA THR A 332 19.04 -16.49 8.69
C THR A 332 20.32 -15.66 8.53
N ALA A 333 20.57 -14.75 9.46
CA ALA A 333 21.76 -13.89 9.44
C ALA A 333 22.35 -13.72 10.84
N SER A 334 23.66 -13.60 10.90
CA SER A 334 24.39 -13.29 12.13
C SER A 334 24.41 -11.78 12.36
N THR A 335 24.11 -11.36 13.58
CA THR A 335 24.17 -9.96 14.03
C THR A 335 25.07 -9.87 15.27
N PRO A 336 25.50 -8.67 15.69
CA PRO A 336 26.16 -8.48 16.98
C PRO A 336 25.34 -8.97 18.19
N ASN A 337 24.01 -9.06 18.05
CA ASN A 337 23.09 -9.48 19.12
C ASN A 337 22.73 -10.98 19.04
N GLY A 338 23.37 -11.74 18.15
CA GLY A 338 23.08 -13.14 17.89
C GLY A 338 22.48 -13.37 16.52
N THR A 339 22.06 -14.61 16.29
CA THR A 339 21.45 -15.03 15.01
C THR A 339 19.98 -14.65 14.97
N ILE A 340 19.55 -14.01 13.89
CA ILE A 340 18.13 -13.75 13.61
C ILE A 340 17.67 -14.61 12.44
N SER A 341 16.37 -14.92 12.39
CA SER A 341 15.77 -15.67 11.30
C SER A 341 14.40 -15.10 10.93
N SER A 342 14.03 -15.24 9.67
CA SER A 342 12.71 -14.92 9.14
C SER A 342 12.18 -16.12 8.36
N THR A 343 10.90 -16.44 8.53
CA THR A 343 10.22 -17.53 7.84
C THR A 343 9.05 -16.98 7.05
N ALA A 344 8.96 -17.32 5.76
CA ALA A 344 7.86 -16.95 4.89
C ALA A 344 7.27 -18.20 4.23
N LEU A 345 5.96 -18.17 3.98
CA LEU A 345 5.25 -19.23 3.27
C LEU A 345 4.76 -18.69 1.93
N ARG A 346 4.86 -19.52 0.88
CA ARG A 346 4.40 -19.18 -0.47
C ARG A 346 3.82 -20.41 -1.15
N SER A 347 2.85 -20.21 -2.02
CA SER A 347 2.36 -21.24 -2.93
C SER A 347 3.21 -21.29 -4.19
N ILE A 348 3.56 -22.49 -4.64
CA ILE A 348 4.11 -22.75 -5.98
C ILE A 348 3.02 -23.41 -6.83
N GLY A 349 2.83 -22.91 -8.04
CA GLY A 349 1.82 -23.41 -8.98
C GLY A 349 0.99 -22.27 -9.57
N ASN A 350 -0.33 -22.46 -9.59
CA ASN A 350 -1.25 -21.47 -10.15
C ASN A 350 -1.49 -20.31 -9.16
N GLU A 351 -0.99 -19.11 -9.48
CA GLU A 351 -1.14 -17.89 -8.68
C GLU A 351 -2.26 -16.98 -9.25
N ALA A 352 -3.38 -17.57 -9.68
CA ALA A 352 -4.52 -16.85 -10.23
C ALA A 352 -5.73 -16.79 -9.29
N GLY A 353 -6.49 -15.70 -9.37
CA GLY A 353 -7.66 -15.44 -8.54
C GLY A 353 -7.30 -15.24 -7.07
N VAL A 354 -8.03 -15.91 -6.19
CA VAL A 354 -7.61 -16.02 -4.79
C VAL A 354 -6.78 -17.29 -4.65
N PHE A 355 -5.53 -17.14 -4.26
CA PHE A 355 -4.58 -18.25 -4.12
C PHE A 355 -3.81 -18.09 -2.81
N GLY A 356 -3.08 -19.12 -2.40
CA GLY A 356 -2.21 -19.00 -1.24
C GLY A 356 -2.01 -20.31 -0.52
N VAL A 357 -1.83 -20.22 0.80
CA VAL A 357 -1.37 -21.35 1.61
C VAL A 357 -2.16 -21.48 2.91
N VAL A 358 -2.31 -22.73 3.35
CA VAL A 358 -2.72 -23.07 4.72
C VAL A 358 -1.44 -23.42 5.48
N SER A 359 -1.16 -22.79 6.62
CA SER A 359 0.20 -22.80 7.18
C SER A 359 0.70 -24.17 7.68
N ASP A 360 -0.19 -25.01 8.20
CA ASP A 360 0.16 -26.20 8.97
C ASP A 360 -0.64 -27.45 8.57
N VAL A 361 -1.37 -27.40 7.45
CA VAL A 361 -2.11 -28.55 6.92
C VAL A 361 -1.74 -28.76 5.46
N ALA A 362 -1.60 -30.02 5.04
CA ALA A 362 -1.24 -30.39 3.68
C ALA A 362 -2.46 -30.57 2.76
N PHE A 363 -3.58 -31.05 3.28
CA PHE A 363 -4.73 -31.43 2.47
C PHE A 363 -6.04 -30.96 3.09
N GLY A 364 -6.99 -30.61 2.24
CA GLY A 364 -8.33 -30.24 2.65
C GLY A 364 -9.06 -29.49 1.55
N GLU A 365 -9.99 -28.65 1.95
CA GLU A 365 -10.81 -27.87 1.05
C GLU A 365 -10.94 -26.44 1.59
N ILE A 366 -10.84 -25.46 0.69
CA ILE A 366 -11.15 -24.07 1.00
C ILE A 366 -12.39 -23.64 0.23
N THR A 367 -13.34 -23.07 0.96
CA THR A 367 -14.59 -22.51 0.44
C THR A 367 -14.54 -21.00 0.57
N ILE A 368 -14.66 -20.27 -0.53
CA ILE A 368 -14.62 -18.81 -0.59
C ILE A 368 -15.99 -18.31 -1.02
N THR A 369 -16.59 -17.46 -0.19
CA THR A 369 -17.93 -16.90 -0.43
C THR A 369 -17.85 -15.38 -0.44
N SER A 370 -18.36 -14.76 -1.51
CA SER A 370 -18.56 -13.30 -1.55
C SER A 370 -19.63 -12.88 -0.55
N ILE A 371 -19.38 -11.79 0.17
CA ILE A 371 -20.31 -11.22 1.15
C ILE A 371 -21.17 -10.13 0.49
N ASP A 372 -20.61 -9.40 -0.47
CA ASP A 372 -21.25 -8.24 -1.10
C ASP A 372 -22.20 -8.60 -2.23
N HIS A 373 -21.93 -9.71 -2.91
CA HIS A 373 -22.66 -10.10 -4.10
C HIS A 373 -23.22 -11.50 -3.94
N ARG A 374 -24.39 -11.73 -4.55
CA ARG A 374 -24.91 -13.10 -4.76
C ARG A 374 -24.11 -13.76 -5.88
N ALA A 375 -22.85 -14.08 -5.60
CA ALA A 375 -21.99 -14.88 -6.45
C ALA A 375 -22.02 -16.34 -5.95
N PRO A 376 -21.87 -17.33 -6.85
CA PRO A 376 -21.65 -18.70 -6.43
C PRO A 376 -20.45 -18.81 -5.50
N THR A 377 -20.61 -19.59 -4.43
CA THR A 377 -19.48 -20.00 -3.60
C THR A 377 -18.47 -20.76 -4.45
N VAL A 378 -17.19 -20.41 -4.32
CA VAL A 378 -16.09 -21.09 -5.00
C VAL A 378 -15.40 -22.03 -4.02
N THR A 379 -15.18 -23.27 -4.46
CA THR A 379 -14.49 -24.29 -3.69
C THR A 379 -13.21 -24.69 -4.43
N ALA A 380 -12.10 -24.74 -3.70
CA ALA A 380 -10.82 -25.22 -4.22
C ALA A 380 -10.23 -26.28 -3.27
N SER A 381 -9.60 -27.29 -3.85
CA SER A 381 -8.82 -28.25 -3.07
C SER A 381 -7.56 -27.59 -2.52
N VAL A 382 -7.25 -27.86 -1.25
CA VAL A 382 -5.92 -27.61 -0.69
C VAL A 382 -5.09 -28.84 -0.95
N TRP A 383 -4.00 -28.67 -1.71
CA TRP A 383 -3.08 -29.74 -2.07
C TRP A 383 -1.66 -29.33 -1.70
N ASN A 384 -0.95 -30.19 -0.96
CA ASN A 384 0.37 -29.90 -0.43
C ASN A 384 0.43 -28.54 0.29
N GLY A 385 -0.65 -28.16 0.99
CA GLY A 385 -0.78 -26.91 1.74
C GLY A 385 -1.02 -25.65 0.92
N ALA A 386 -1.16 -25.75 -0.40
CA ALA A 386 -1.50 -24.61 -1.27
C ALA A 386 -2.86 -24.78 -1.95
N PHE A 387 -3.44 -23.68 -2.40
CA PHE A 387 -4.69 -23.66 -3.16
C PHE A 387 -4.71 -22.50 -4.16
N SER A 388 -5.63 -22.59 -5.13
CA SER A 388 -5.93 -21.52 -6.08
C SER A 388 -7.40 -21.60 -6.49
N ALA A 389 -8.04 -20.44 -6.58
CA ALA A 389 -9.41 -20.25 -7.03
C ALA A 389 -9.45 -19.20 -8.17
N PRO A 390 -9.03 -19.57 -9.40
CA PRO A 390 -8.83 -18.63 -10.51
C PRO A 390 -10.09 -17.89 -10.93
N SER A 391 -11.27 -18.49 -10.73
CA SER A 391 -12.56 -17.87 -11.07
C SER A 391 -12.87 -16.59 -10.27
N LEU A 392 -12.06 -16.27 -9.25
CA LEU A 392 -12.18 -15.05 -8.45
C LEU A 392 -11.23 -13.93 -8.90
N ALA A 393 -10.50 -14.07 -10.01
CA ALA A 393 -9.54 -13.05 -10.47
C ALA A 393 -10.18 -11.68 -10.75
N ALA A 394 -11.36 -11.66 -11.35
CA ALA A 394 -12.09 -10.41 -11.60
C ALA A 394 -13.09 -10.05 -10.47
N ALA A 395 -13.14 -10.84 -9.39
CA ALA A 395 -14.09 -10.61 -8.31
C ALA A 395 -13.50 -9.59 -7.32
N LYS A 396 -14.30 -8.59 -6.95
CA LYS A 396 -13.96 -7.57 -5.95
C LYS A 396 -14.93 -7.55 -4.78
N GLY A 397 -14.50 -6.95 -3.67
CA GLY A 397 -15.28 -6.75 -2.47
C GLY A 397 -14.83 -7.62 -1.29
N ARG A 398 -15.76 -7.88 -0.39
CA ARG A 398 -15.57 -8.65 0.84
C ARG A 398 -15.84 -10.12 0.62
N PHE A 399 -14.97 -10.94 1.20
CA PHE A 399 -15.05 -12.39 1.11
C PHE A 399 -14.87 -13.04 2.47
N ARG A 400 -15.39 -14.26 2.58
CA ARG A 400 -15.08 -15.18 3.68
C ARG A 400 -14.49 -16.45 3.11
N ALA A 401 -13.27 -16.77 3.51
CA ALA A 401 -12.66 -18.07 3.29
C ALA A 401 -12.91 -18.98 4.50
N VAL A 402 -13.26 -20.24 4.25
CA VAL A 402 -13.40 -21.28 5.27
C VAL A 402 -12.62 -22.50 4.79
N PHE A 403 -11.57 -22.85 5.52
CA PHE A 403 -10.81 -24.08 5.31
C PHE A 403 -11.38 -25.22 6.18
N ARG A 404 -11.40 -26.44 5.64
CA ARG A 404 -11.73 -27.68 6.34
C ARG A 404 -10.79 -28.80 5.93
N ASP A 405 -10.37 -29.63 6.88
CA ASP A 405 -9.65 -30.87 6.60
C ASP A 405 -10.47 -32.12 6.98
N ALA A 406 -9.94 -33.30 6.65
CA ALA A 406 -10.55 -34.59 6.97
C ALA A 406 -10.58 -34.88 8.49
N GLY A 407 -9.72 -34.21 9.28
CA GLY A 407 -9.69 -34.30 10.74
C GLY A 407 -10.75 -33.45 11.43
N GLY A 408 -11.58 -32.72 10.67
CA GLY A 408 -12.62 -31.84 11.20
C GLY A 408 -12.09 -30.48 11.65
N ARG A 409 -10.81 -30.16 11.42
CA ARG A 409 -10.26 -28.83 11.67
C ARG A 409 -10.98 -27.84 10.78
N ARG A 410 -11.27 -26.65 11.33
CA ARG A 410 -11.89 -25.56 10.60
C ARG A 410 -11.22 -24.24 10.92
N LEU A 411 -10.75 -23.55 9.89
CA LEU A 411 -10.20 -22.20 9.97
C LEU A 411 -11.07 -21.27 9.12
N SER A 412 -11.19 -20.00 9.49
CA SER A 412 -11.89 -19.04 8.64
C SER A 412 -11.29 -17.64 8.73
N LYS A 413 -11.27 -16.94 7.61
CA LYS A 413 -10.74 -15.59 7.51
C LYS A 413 -11.66 -14.74 6.66
N TYR A 414 -11.89 -13.50 7.10
CA TYR A 414 -12.49 -12.46 6.28
C TYR A 414 -11.36 -11.70 5.61
N PHE A 415 -11.54 -11.37 4.34
CA PHE A 415 -10.59 -10.56 3.60
C PHE A 415 -11.34 -9.72 2.56
N THR A 416 -10.75 -8.59 2.22
CA THR A 416 -11.24 -7.69 1.18
C THR A 416 -10.19 -7.59 0.09
N LYS A 417 -10.64 -7.64 -1.16
CA LYS A 417 -9.76 -7.52 -2.32
C LYS A 417 -10.41 -6.75 -3.45
N ASP A 418 -9.57 -6.16 -4.29
CA ASP A 418 -9.95 -5.52 -5.55
C ASP A 418 -10.11 -6.56 -6.68
N ALA A 419 -10.44 -6.15 -7.91
CA ALA A 419 -10.61 -7.03 -9.08
C ALA A 419 -9.27 -7.51 -9.69
N SER A 420 -8.39 -8.07 -8.86
CA SER A 420 -7.05 -8.57 -9.22
C SER A 420 -6.77 -9.96 -8.63
N ASN A 421 -5.53 -10.46 -8.69
CA ASN A 421 -5.16 -11.66 -7.91
C ASN A 421 -4.99 -11.31 -6.41
N TYR A 422 -5.04 -12.31 -5.53
CA TYR A 422 -4.88 -12.10 -4.09
C TYR A 422 -4.27 -13.31 -3.41
N PHE A 423 -3.13 -13.11 -2.75
CA PHE A 423 -2.52 -14.09 -1.87
C PHE A 423 -3.22 -14.07 -0.51
N LEU A 424 -3.67 -15.24 -0.07
CA LEU A 424 -4.37 -15.44 1.19
C LEU A 424 -3.59 -16.45 2.05
N LEU A 425 -3.19 -16.01 3.23
CA LEU A 425 -2.61 -16.87 4.27
C LEU A 425 -3.71 -17.29 5.25
N ILE A 426 -3.98 -18.60 5.29
CA ILE A 426 -4.85 -19.22 6.28
C ILE A 426 -3.97 -19.85 7.38
N SER A 427 -4.02 -19.26 8.57
CA SER A 427 -3.34 -19.75 9.77
C SER A 427 -4.34 -19.88 10.93
N PRO A 428 -4.04 -20.69 11.97
CA PRO A 428 -4.86 -20.81 13.17
C PRO A 428 -5.16 -19.49 13.90
#